data_AF-A0A6J7MLJ6-F1
#
_entry.id   AF-A0A6J7MLJ6-F1
#
_cell.length_a   1.000
_cell.length_b   1.000
_cell.length_c   1.000
_cell.angle_alpha   90.00
_cell.angle_beta   90.00
_cell.angle_gamma   90.00
#
_symmetry.space_group_name_H-M   'P 1'
#
loop_
_entity.id
_entity.type
_entity.pdbx_description
1 polymer ?
#
loop_
_entity_poly.entity_id
_entity_poly.type
_entity_poly.pdbx_seq_one_letter_code
_entity_poly.pdbx_strand_id
1 'polypeptide(L)'
;MAIGSAGRMRLTMPGPYLPAHRSALTVESMVDGQRTVATTQPHHSTAFVEELRAFAASVRSGAPNVCTIEGAGEDLTFLQQVARAAAKQAGLPVGGEAGLGTDS
;
A
#
# COMPACT_ATOMS: atom_id res chain seq x y z
N MET A 1 3.16 -9.57 -2.85
CA MET A 1 3.55 -10.13 -4.17
C MET A 1 2.38 -9.89 -5.11
N ALA A 2 2.61 -9.31 -6.27
CA ALA A 2 1.60 -9.14 -7.32
C ALA A 2 1.91 -10.11 -8.47
N ILE A 3 0.88 -10.69 -9.08
CA ILE A 3 1.00 -11.63 -10.20
C ILE A 3 0.17 -11.07 -11.35
N GLY A 4 0.75 -11.02 -12.54
CA GLY A 4 0.09 -10.63 -13.77
C GLY A 4 0.33 -11.65 -14.88
N SER A 5 -0.32 -11.46 -16.02
CA SER A 5 -0.19 -12.34 -17.19
C SER A 5 1.24 -12.42 -17.74
N ALA A 6 2.05 -11.36 -17.54
CA ALA A 6 3.42 -11.27 -18.04
C ALA A 6 4.50 -11.66 -17.01
N GLY A 7 4.11 -12.05 -15.79
CA GLY A 7 5.06 -12.40 -14.73
C GLY A 7 4.59 -12.03 -13.33
N ARG A 8 5.55 -11.85 -12.42
CA ARG A 8 5.27 -11.52 -11.02
C ARG A 8 6.23 -10.48 -10.47
N MET A 9 5.73 -9.75 -9.48
CA MET A 9 6.46 -8.69 -8.80
C MET A 9 6.44 -8.93 -7.29
N ARG A 10 7.60 -8.76 -6.66
CA ARG A 10 7.78 -8.83 -5.22
C ARG A 10 8.38 -7.53 -4.73
N LEU A 11 7.63 -6.80 -3.92
CA LEU A 11 8.15 -5.71 -3.11
C LEU A 11 8.50 -6.25 -1.73
N THR A 12 9.79 -6.22 -1.39
CA THR A 12 10.28 -6.51 -0.05
C THR A 12 10.45 -5.19 0.67
N MET A 13 9.64 -4.97 1.70
CA MET A 13 9.76 -3.81 2.58
C MET A 13 10.57 -4.20 3.81
N PRO A 14 11.56 -3.40 4.22
CA PRO A 14 12.23 -3.61 5.49
C PRO A 14 11.26 -3.32 6.64
N GLY A 15 11.62 -3.80 7.84
CA GLY A 15 10.91 -3.38 9.06
C GLY A 15 10.85 -1.85 9.16
N PRO A 16 9.79 -1.30 9.77
CA PRO A 16 9.60 0.15 9.83
C PRO A 16 10.78 0.80 10.57
N TYR A 17 11.13 2.02 10.15
CA TYR A 17 12.15 2.86 10.79
C TYR A 17 13.59 2.33 10.77
N LEU A 18 13.91 1.32 9.95
CA LEU A 18 15.27 0.80 9.83
C LEU A 18 16.10 1.65 8.83
N PRO A 19 17.00 2.54 9.28
CA PRO A 19 17.65 3.53 8.41
C PRO A 19 18.62 2.92 7.40
N ALA A 20 19.14 1.72 7.70
CA ALA A 20 20.10 1.00 6.87
C ALA A 20 19.43 -0.04 5.94
N HIS A 21 18.17 -0.39 6.17
CA HIS A 21 17.49 -1.40 5.36
C HIS A 21 16.67 -0.72 4.27
N ARG A 22 16.80 -1.21 3.03
CA ARG A 22 16.14 -0.65 1.86
C ARG A 22 15.02 -1.58 1.41
N SER A 23 13.97 -0.99 0.85
CA SER A 23 13.02 -1.78 0.09
C SER A 23 13.67 -2.26 -1.20
N ALA A 24 13.24 -3.42 -1.68
CA ALA A 24 13.70 -3.99 -2.93
C ALA A 24 12.49 -4.42 -3.76
N LEU A 25 12.48 -4.03 -5.02
CA LEU A 25 11.52 -4.47 -6.01
C LEU A 25 12.18 -5.53 -6.89
N THR A 26 11.68 -6.77 -6.85
CA THR A 26 12.08 -7.84 -7.75
C THR A 26 10.95 -8.12 -8.73
N VAL A 27 11.25 -8.02 -10.03
CA VAL A 27 10.34 -8.35 -11.12
C VAL A 27 10.85 -9.59 -11.82
N GLU A 28 9.99 -10.58 -12.00
CA GLU A 28 10.26 -11.77 -12.78
C GLU A 28 9.29 -11.81 -13.96
N SER A 29 9.80 -11.93 -15.18
CA SER A 29 9.00 -11.98 -16.41
C SER A 29 9.54 -13.04 -17.37
N MET A 30 8.75 -13.36 -18.39
CA MET A 30 9.20 -14.15 -19.54
C MET A 30 9.43 -13.21 -20.73
N VAL A 31 10.65 -13.18 -21.25
CA VAL A 31 11.03 -12.39 -22.44
C VAL A 31 11.64 -13.37 -23.43
N ASP A 32 11.08 -13.45 -24.64
CA ASP A 32 11.52 -14.36 -25.71
C ASP A 32 11.65 -15.83 -25.28
N GLY A 33 10.70 -16.29 -24.46
CA GLY A 33 10.68 -17.66 -23.93
C GLY A 33 11.72 -17.93 -22.83
N GLN A 34 12.48 -16.92 -22.41
CA GLN A 34 13.44 -17.00 -21.31
C GLN A 34 12.93 -16.28 -20.06
N ARG A 35 13.27 -16.82 -18.89
CA ARG A 35 12.96 -16.18 -17.61
C ARG A 35 13.95 -15.04 -17.36
N THR A 36 13.44 -13.83 -17.20
CA THR A 36 14.21 -12.64 -16.82
C THR A 36 13.88 -12.26 -15.39
N VAL A 37 14.91 -11.90 -14.62
CA VAL A 37 14.77 -11.39 -13.25
C VAL A 37 15.52 -10.07 -13.13
N ALA A 38 14.83 -9.02 -12.71
CA ALA A 38 15.40 -7.71 -12.43
C ALA A 38 15.13 -7.33 -10.97
N THR A 39 16.11 -6.72 -10.31
CA THR A 39 15.93 -6.19 -8.95
C THR A 39 16.35 -4.72 -8.91
N THR A 40 15.50 -3.89 -8.33
CA THR A 40 15.72 -2.45 -8.18
C THR A 40 15.55 -2.04 -6.72
N GLN A 41 16.41 -1.16 -6.24
CA GLN A 41 16.33 -0.56 -4.91
C GLN A 41 16.18 0.96 -5.07
N PRO A 42 15.34 1.61 -4.26
CA PRO A 42 15.19 3.07 -4.32
C PRO A 42 16.46 3.76 -3.81
N HIS A 43 16.65 5.01 -4.25
CA HIS A 43 17.74 5.88 -3.83
C HIS A 43 17.75 6.11 -2.30
N HIS A 44 18.81 6.75 -1.79
CA HIS A 44 19.03 6.95 -0.35
C HIS A 44 17.99 7.79 0.40
N SER A 45 17.00 8.36 -0.30
CA SER A 45 15.89 9.09 0.33
C SER A 45 14.89 8.12 0.94
N THR A 46 14.38 8.44 2.14
CA THR A 46 13.36 7.64 2.81
C THR A 46 11.97 8.10 2.37
N ALA A 47 10.97 7.21 2.43
CA ALA A 47 9.59 7.55 2.10
C ALA A 47 9.05 8.74 2.91
N PHE A 48 9.46 8.87 4.19
CA PHE A 48 9.10 10.00 5.05
C PHE A 48 9.63 11.34 4.52
N VAL A 49 10.85 11.37 3.99
CA VAL A 49 11.42 12.60 3.43
C VAL A 49 10.67 13.00 2.17
N GLU A 50 10.31 12.04 1.31
CA GLU A 50 9.52 12.30 0.11
C GLU A 50 8.09 12.76 0.45
N GLU A 51 7.47 12.20 1.47
CA GLU A 51 6.17 12.63 1.98
C GLU A 51 6.20 14.10 2.45
N LEU A 52 7.18 14.47 3.27
CA LEU A 52 7.34 15.84 3.74
C LEU A 52 7.62 16.82 2.58
N ARG A 53 8.38 16.40 1.57
CA ARG A 53 8.62 17.21 0.36
C ARG A 53 7.33 17.42 -0.43
N ALA A 54 6.54 16.37 -0.63
CA ALA A 54 5.26 16.44 -1.32
C ALA A 54 4.27 17.35 -0.56
N PHE A 55 4.16 17.19 0.76
CA PHE A 55 3.34 18.05 1.61
C PHE A 55 3.79 19.52 1.51
N ALA A 56 5.09 19.78 1.60
CA ALA A 56 5.59 21.15 1.52
C ALA A 56 5.40 21.78 0.13
N ALA A 57 5.41 20.99 -0.95
CA ALA A 57 5.05 21.46 -2.29
C ALA A 57 3.56 21.78 -2.40
N SER A 58 2.69 20.95 -1.81
CA SER A 58 1.26 21.22 -1.72
C SER A 58 0.96 22.55 -1.03
N VAL A 59 1.58 22.79 0.12
CA VAL A 59 1.41 24.05 0.87
C VAL A 59 1.95 25.27 0.10
N ARG A 60 3.13 25.16 -0.52
CA ARG A 60 3.80 26.31 -1.15
C ARG A 60 3.28 26.66 -2.53
N SER A 61 2.94 25.67 -3.34
CA SER A 61 2.61 25.86 -4.76
C SER A 61 1.27 25.25 -5.17
N GLY A 62 0.47 24.73 -4.23
CA GLY A 62 -0.80 24.09 -4.53
C GLY A 62 -0.65 22.78 -5.32
N ALA A 63 0.50 22.11 -5.21
CA ALA A 63 0.68 20.80 -5.83
C ALA A 63 -0.38 19.80 -5.28
N PRO A 64 -0.99 18.95 -6.11
CA PRO A 64 -2.01 18.02 -5.64
C PRO A 64 -1.50 17.07 -4.55
N ASN A 65 -2.31 16.87 -3.50
CA ASN A 65 -2.04 15.84 -2.50
C ASN A 65 -2.36 14.46 -3.10
N VAL A 66 -1.39 13.55 -3.06
CA VAL A 66 -1.59 12.17 -3.51
C VAL A 66 -2.39 11.37 -2.49
N CYS A 67 -2.19 11.63 -1.20
CA CYS A 67 -2.97 11.06 -0.11
C CYS A 67 -4.05 12.06 0.29
N THR A 68 -5.31 11.80 -0.08
CA THR A 68 -6.43 12.70 0.19
C THR A 68 -7.28 12.20 1.36
N ILE A 69 -8.13 13.08 1.89
CA ILE A 69 -9.08 12.71 2.94
C ILE A 69 -10.14 11.72 2.44
N GLU A 70 -10.55 11.86 1.18
CA GLU A 70 -11.46 10.93 0.51
C GLU A 70 -10.85 9.54 0.42
N GLY A 71 -9.60 9.44 -0.05
CA GLY A 71 -8.88 8.15 -0.09
C GLY A 71 -8.71 7.52 1.29
N ALA A 72 -8.43 8.33 2.33
CA ALA A 72 -8.38 7.83 3.70
C ALA A 72 -9.75 7.30 4.20
N GLY A 73 -10.84 7.93 3.77
CA GLY A 73 -12.21 7.47 4.05
C GLY A 73 -12.55 6.16 3.34
N GLU A 74 -12.12 5.99 2.09
CA GLU A 74 -12.23 4.73 1.33
C GLU A 74 -11.48 3.60 2.03
N ASP A 75 -10.23 3.85 2.44
CA ASP A 75 -9.41 2.89 3.19
C ASP A 75 -10.09 2.48 4.51
N LEU A 76 -10.60 3.44 5.28
CA LEU A 76 -11.30 3.16 6.53
C LEU A 76 -12.55 2.30 6.29
N THR A 77 -13.34 2.64 5.28
CA THR A 77 -14.55 1.88 4.91
C THR A 77 -14.20 0.44 4.55
N PHE A 78 -13.15 0.25 3.74
CA PHE A 78 -12.69 -1.08 3.37
C PHE A 78 -12.22 -1.88 4.59
N LEU A 79 -11.45 -1.27 5.50
CA LEU A 79 -11.00 -1.92 6.73
C LEU A 79 -12.16 -2.35 7.63
N GLN A 80 -13.21 -1.54 7.72
CA GLN A 80 -14.43 -1.89 8.46
C GLN A 80 -15.14 -3.10 7.85
N GLN A 81 -15.20 -3.18 6.52
CA GLN A 81 -15.78 -4.34 5.81
C GLN A 81 -14.96 -5.61 6.05
N VAL A 82 -13.63 -5.53 6.00
CA VAL A 82 -12.72 -6.65 6.30
C VAL A 82 -12.90 -7.12 7.74
N ALA A 83 -12.96 -6.19 8.70
CA ALA A 83 -13.17 -6.51 10.11
C ALA A 83 -14.52 -7.21 10.33
N ARG A 84 -15.59 -6.72 9.71
CA ARG A 84 -16.91 -7.35 9.73
C ARG A 84 -16.89 -8.77 9.16
N ALA A 85 -16.26 -8.96 8.01
CA ALA A 85 -16.16 -10.28 7.37
C ALA A 85 -15.39 -11.28 8.25
N ALA A 86 -14.25 -10.86 8.79
CA ALA A 86 -13.42 -11.69 9.67
C ALA A 86 -14.16 -12.09 10.96
N ALA A 87 -14.86 -11.16 11.60
CA ALA A 87 -15.62 -11.43 12.80
C ALA A 87 -16.82 -12.35 12.55
N LYS A 88 -17.53 -12.18 11.42
CA LYS A 88 -18.59 -13.11 10.99
C LYS A 88 -18.03 -14.53 10.84
N GLN A 89 -16.86 -14.68 10.22
CA GLN A 89 -16.20 -15.97 10.06
C GLN A 89 -15.79 -16.58 11.42
N ALA A 90 -15.39 -15.75 12.37
CA ALA A 90 -14.99 -16.17 13.71
C ALA A 90 -16.16 -16.33 14.71
N GLY A 91 -17.39 -15.98 14.33
CA GLY A 91 -18.54 -15.97 15.24
C GLY A 91 -18.46 -14.91 16.35
N LEU A 92 -17.73 -13.82 16.11
CA LEU A 92 -17.52 -12.74 17.08
C LEU A 92 -18.47 -11.56 16.80
N PRO A 93 -18.99 -10.89 17.83
CA PRO A 93 -19.74 -9.65 17.65
C PRO A 93 -18.81 -8.53 17.17
N VAL A 94 -19.35 -7.62 16.34
CA VAL A 94 -18.64 -6.41 15.87
C VAL A 94 -19.42 -5.19 16.30
N GLY A 95 -18.75 -4.27 17.00
CA GLY A 95 -19.28 -2.95 17.35
C GLY A 95 -18.68 -1.83 16.49
N GLY A 96 -18.95 -0.59 16.89
CA GLY A 96 -18.44 0.61 16.19
C GLY A 96 -19.00 0.77 14.78
N GLU A 97 -18.37 1.59 13.95
CA GLU A 97 -18.80 1.85 12.58
C GLU A 97 -18.86 0.57 11.72
N ALA A 98 -17.95 -0.37 11.97
CA ALA A 98 -17.94 -1.69 11.31
C ALA A 98 -19.16 -2.55 11.69
N GLY A 99 -19.77 -2.34 12.86
CA GLY A 99 -20.95 -3.04 13.36
C GLY A 99 -22.28 -2.46 12.87
N LEU A 100 -22.27 -1.20 12.40
CA LEU A 100 -23.49 -0.47 12.06
C LEU A 100 -24.16 -0.88 10.75
N GLY A 101 -23.43 -1.45 9.79
CA GLY A 101 -23.96 -2.09 8.58
C GLY A 101 -25.00 -1.29 7.84
N THR A 102 -24.66 -0.70 6.70
CA THR A 102 -25.66 -0.11 5.80
C THR A 102 -26.57 -1.22 5.25
N ASP A 103 -27.58 -1.61 6.02
CA ASP A 103 -28.78 -2.27 5.53
C ASP A 103 -29.57 -1.18 4.78
N SER A 104 -29.22 -0.99 3.50
CA SER A 104 -30.03 -0.23 2.51
C SER A 104 -30.06 -1.00 1.21
#